data_AF-A0A972ILH6-F1
#
_entry.id   AF-A0A972ILH6-F1
#
_cell.length_a   1.000
_cell.length_b   1.000
_cell.length_c   1.000
_cell.angle_alpha   90.00
_cell.angle_beta   90.00
_cell.angle_gamma   90.00
#
_symmetry.space_group_name_H-M   'P 1'
#
loop_
_entity.id
_entity.type
_entity.pdbx_description
1 polymer ?
#
loop_
_entity_poly.entity_id
_entity_poly.type
_entity_poly.pdbx_seq_one_letter_code
_entity_poly.pdbx_strand_id
1 'polypeptide(L)'
;MKRLSLLLAVLVLGSPALGAVRIIVEPNDNTAAIKYETDGEIVRAFALDIMVDAGTIIGISDFIRGESTAENPGYGIFPANFGRYITVDADTGEVATWDVSNYTPVADPCDPGALGGLGTDGITIEMGALYYPAADNSPNAPGTSGTLCRLTLSTTANVTVSLNEVRGGVVLTDPDVAATVDMLQASAMTVVPENELLAPSHPDYAEWVAVGKPVCWAYPRQCHGDADGVAEGNASTGYSYVGPQDLNVLVAAWQVKEPPFGPGIASIENGICADFARDKEGSEATGFYRVGTTDLNRLVANWLIKEAPKGPGVRGDCGGSLVP
;
A
#
# COMPACT_ATOMS: atom_id res chain seq x y z
N MET A 1 -29.94 -37.74 29.95
CA MET A 1 -29.72 -37.58 28.49
C MET A 1 -30.57 -36.49 27.81
N LYS A 2 -31.47 -35.77 28.51
CA LYS A 2 -32.33 -34.72 27.88
C LYS A 2 -31.81 -33.29 28.01
N ARG A 3 -30.67 -33.08 28.68
CA ARG A 3 -30.07 -31.74 28.89
C ARG A 3 -28.81 -31.48 28.05
N LEU A 4 -28.26 -32.50 27.38
CA LEU A 4 -27.16 -32.32 26.42
C LEU A 4 -27.67 -31.94 25.03
N SER A 5 -28.88 -32.36 24.66
CA SER A 5 -29.47 -32.12 23.33
C SER A 5 -29.84 -30.65 23.08
N LEU A 6 -30.04 -29.86 24.15
CA LEU A 6 -30.38 -28.44 24.01
C LEU A 6 -29.15 -27.55 23.75
N LEU A 7 -27.95 -27.98 24.17
CA LEU A 7 -26.71 -27.22 23.96
C LEU A 7 -26.18 -27.37 22.52
N LEU A 8 -26.46 -28.50 21.86
CA LEU A 8 -26.08 -28.73 20.46
C LEU A 8 -27.00 -27.99 19.45
N ALA A 9 -28.24 -27.71 19.84
CA ALA A 9 -29.20 -26.97 18.99
C ALA A 9 -29.01 -25.44 19.05
N VAL A 10 -28.42 -24.91 20.12
CA VAL A 10 -28.11 -23.48 20.26
C VAL A 10 -26.75 -23.11 19.64
N LEU A 11 -25.83 -24.08 19.48
CA LEU A 11 -24.55 -23.88 18.78
C LEU A 11 -24.62 -23.91 17.24
N VAL A 12 -25.79 -24.15 16.65
CA VAL A 12 -26.02 -24.12 15.19
C VAL A 12 -26.69 -22.80 14.73
N LEU A 13 -26.98 -21.87 15.65
CA LEU A 13 -27.59 -20.57 15.34
C LEU A 13 -26.56 -19.44 15.09
N GLY A 14 -25.32 -19.79 14.76
CA GLY A 14 -24.21 -18.84 14.68
C GLY A 14 -23.32 -19.00 13.46
N SER A 15 -23.91 -19.09 12.26
CA SER A 15 -23.32 -18.55 11.03
C SER A 15 -24.17 -18.93 9.81
N PRO A 16 -24.98 -18.02 9.25
CA PRO A 16 -24.97 -17.90 7.82
C PRO A 16 -23.63 -17.22 7.49
N ALA A 17 -22.58 -17.99 7.24
CA ALA A 17 -21.56 -17.52 6.32
C ALA A 17 -22.22 -17.60 4.94
N LEU A 18 -23.13 -16.67 4.65
CA LEU A 18 -23.49 -16.34 3.28
C LEU A 18 -22.18 -15.79 2.73
N GLY A 19 -21.59 -16.51 1.78
CA GLY A 19 -20.29 -16.11 1.29
C GLY A 19 -20.39 -14.71 0.70
N ALA A 20 -19.46 -13.89 1.15
CA ALA A 20 -19.47 -12.48 0.83
C ALA A 20 -18.48 -12.25 -0.31
N VAL A 21 -18.90 -11.45 -1.29
CA VAL A 21 -17.95 -10.84 -2.21
C VAL A 21 -17.30 -9.67 -1.47
N ARG A 22 -16.01 -9.78 -1.18
CA ARG A 22 -15.21 -8.70 -0.58
C ARG A 22 -14.61 -7.85 -1.69
N ILE A 23 -14.83 -6.54 -1.64
CA ILE A 23 -14.10 -5.58 -2.48
C ILE A 23 -12.97 -4.99 -1.64
N ILE A 24 -11.76 -5.01 -2.19
CA ILE A 24 -10.54 -4.63 -1.50
C ILE A 24 -9.84 -3.57 -2.31
N VAL A 25 -9.47 -2.46 -1.67
CA VAL A 25 -8.56 -1.48 -2.25
C VAL A 25 -7.18 -1.67 -1.65
N GLU A 26 -6.20 -1.98 -2.49
CA GLU A 26 -4.80 -2.15 -2.11
C GLU A 26 -3.97 -0.94 -2.61
N PRO A 27 -3.68 0.04 -1.74
CA PRO A 27 -2.89 1.22 -2.10
C PRO A 27 -1.42 0.89 -2.39
N ASN A 28 -0.81 1.57 -3.36
CA ASN A 28 0.62 1.55 -3.64
C ASN A 28 1.07 2.86 -4.32
N ASP A 29 1.74 3.74 -3.57
CA ASP A 29 2.16 5.08 -4.00
C ASP A 29 1.01 5.90 -4.61
N ASN A 30 1.14 6.32 -5.87
CA ASN A 30 0.11 7.02 -6.63
C ASN A 30 -0.80 6.05 -7.40
N THR A 31 -0.87 4.78 -6.98
CA THR A 31 -1.76 3.78 -7.58
C THR A 31 -2.61 3.08 -6.53
N ALA A 32 -3.75 2.54 -6.97
CA ALA A 32 -4.61 1.72 -6.13
C ALA A 32 -5.10 0.52 -6.93
N ALA A 33 -4.80 -0.69 -6.46
CA ALA A 33 -5.37 -1.90 -7.05
C ALA A 33 -6.76 -2.16 -6.46
N ILE A 34 -7.75 -2.34 -7.34
CA ILE A 34 -9.10 -2.76 -6.96
C ILE A 34 -9.14 -4.28 -7.13
N LYS A 35 -9.37 -4.97 -6.03
CA LYS A 35 -9.32 -6.44 -5.93
C LYS A 35 -10.64 -6.96 -5.40
N TYR A 36 -10.87 -8.24 -5.62
CA TYR A 36 -12.02 -8.95 -5.07
C TYR A 36 -11.58 -10.28 -4.46
N GLU A 37 -12.38 -10.76 -3.50
CA GLU A 37 -12.35 -12.12 -2.97
C GLU A 37 -13.79 -12.61 -2.73
N THR A 38 -14.02 -13.91 -2.81
CA THR A 38 -15.31 -14.55 -2.53
C THR A 38 -15.13 -15.75 -1.62
N ASP A 39 -16.18 -16.18 -0.94
CA ASP A 39 -16.16 -17.38 -0.10
C ASP A 39 -16.73 -18.60 -0.85
N GLY A 40 -16.50 -18.63 -2.17
CA GLY A 40 -16.93 -19.68 -3.08
C GLY A 40 -17.98 -19.23 -4.11
N GLU A 41 -18.53 -18.02 -3.97
CA GLU A 41 -19.39 -17.43 -5.00
C GLU A 41 -18.62 -17.21 -6.29
N ILE A 42 -19.27 -17.49 -7.42
CA ILE A 42 -18.78 -17.14 -8.74
C ILE A 42 -19.47 -15.85 -9.18
N VAL A 43 -18.66 -14.81 -9.41
CA VAL A 43 -19.11 -13.50 -9.86
C VAL A 43 -19.07 -13.45 -11.37
N ARG A 44 -20.11 -12.88 -11.98
CA ARG A 44 -20.22 -12.66 -13.43
C ARG A 44 -19.87 -11.24 -13.83
N ALA A 45 -20.23 -10.27 -13.00
CA ALA A 45 -19.95 -8.88 -13.30
C ALA A 45 -19.84 -8.01 -12.04
N PHE A 46 -19.12 -6.90 -12.22
CA PHE A 46 -18.98 -5.81 -11.27
C PHE A 46 -19.36 -4.50 -11.95
N ALA A 47 -20.17 -3.69 -11.27
CA ALA A 47 -20.41 -2.29 -11.55
C ALA A 47 -20.11 -1.50 -10.27
N LEU A 48 -19.03 -0.73 -10.30
CA LEU A 48 -18.48 -0.05 -9.12
C LEU A 48 -18.28 1.43 -9.41
N ASP A 49 -18.65 2.26 -8.44
CA ASP A 49 -18.29 3.66 -8.38
C ASP A 49 -17.02 3.79 -7.52
N ILE A 50 -16.02 4.48 -8.05
CA ILE A 50 -14.73 4.66 -7.38
C ILE A 50 -14.42 6.14 -7.33
N MET A 51 -14.22 6.67 -6.13
CA MET A 51 -13.93 8.08 -5.88
C MET A 51 -12.59 8.26 -5.15
N VAL A 52 -11.98 9.41 -5.34
CA VAL A 52 -10.85 9.90 -4.55
C VAL A 52 -11.20 11.18 -3.80
N ASP A 53 -10.66 11.34 -2.59
CA ASP A 53 -10.89 12.54 -1.78
C ASP A 53 -9.93 13.71 -2.10
N ALA A 54 -8.90 13.46 -2.90
CA ALA A 54 -7.93 14.44 -3.35
C ALA A 54 -7.44 14.17 -4.78
N GLY A 55 -7.20 15.24 -5.54
CA GLY A 55 -6.72 15.14 -6.92
C GLY A 55 -7.72 14.48 -7.87
N THR A 56 -7.20 13.67 -8.80
CA THR A 56 -7.99 13.04 -9.88
C THR A 56 -7.46 11.64 -10.21
N ILE A 57 -8.33 10.81 -10.79
CA ILE A 57 -7.99 9.50 -11.35
C ILE A 57 -7.58 9.71 -12.81
N ILE A 58 -6.29 9.54 -13.12
CA ILE A 58 -5.71 9.90 -14.42
C ILE A 58 -5.47 8.70 -15.34
N GLY A 59 -5.59 7.48 -14.82
CA GLY A 59 -5.38 6.28 -15.61
C GLY A 59 -5.95 5.02 -14.95
N ILE A 60 -6.13 4.00 -15.78
CA ILE A 60 -6.54 2.66 -15.37
C ILE A 60 -5.72 1.61 -16.14
N SER A 61 -5.27 0.57 -15.47
CA SER A 61 -4.43 -0.51 -16.02
C SER A 61 -4.75 -1.85 -15.34
N ASP A 62 -3.93 -2.88 -15.63
CA ASP A 62 -3.98 -4.20 -14.99
C ASP A 62 -5.34 -4.90 -15.07
N PHE A 63 -6.10 -4.60 -16.12
CA PHE A 63 -7.31 -5.33 -16.50
C PHE A 63 -7.05 -6.14 -17.77
N ILE A 64 -7.77 -7.25 -17.91
CA ILE A 64 -7.74 -8.05 -19.15
C ILE A 64 -8.74 -7.49 -20.16
N ARG A 65 -8.60 -7.84 -21.44
CA ARG A 65 -9.62 -7.56 -22.47
C ARG A 65 -10.08 -8.86 -23.10
N GLY A 66 -11.39 -8.99 -23.31
CA GLY A 66 -12.00 -10.13 -23.97
C GLY A 66 -12.45 -11.25 -23.03
N GLU A 67 -12.64 -12.42 -23.61
CA GLU A 67 -13.14 -13.60 -22.92
C GLU A 67 -12.17 -14.11 -21.85
N SER A 68 -12.73 -14.62 -20.77
CA SER A 68 -11.99 -15.31 -19.72
C SER A 68 -11.61 -16.70 -20.22
N THR A 69 -10.33 -17.05 -20.05
CA THR A 69 -9.74 -18.31 -20.52
C THR A 69 -8.96 -18.97 -19.39
N ALA A 70 -8.62 -20.26 -19.52
CA ALA A 70 -7.81 -20.96 -18.53
C ALA A 70 -6.41 -20.33 -18.39
N GLU A 71 -5.87 -19.77 -19.48
CA GLU A 71 -4.57 -19.09 -19.51
C GLU A 71 -4.64 -17.67 -18.95
N ASN A 72 -5.78 -17.00 -19.07
CA ASN A 72 -6.00 -15.63 -18.63
C ASN A 72 -7.43 -15.44 -18.09
N PRO A 73 -7.73 -15.95 -16.88
CA PRO A 73 -9.07 -15.85 -16.31
C PRO A 73 -9.33 -14.44 -15.78
N GLY A 74 -10.54 -13.91 -15.98
CA GLY A 74 -10.90 -12.59 -15.44
C GLY A 74 -12.11 -11.94 -16.09
N TYR A 75 -12.18 -10.61 -15.97
CA TYR A 75 -13.35 -9.80 -16.35
C TYR A 75 -12.98 -8.81 -17.46
N GLY A 76 -12.97 -9.27 -18.71
CA GLY A 76 -12.53 -8.48 -19.87
C GLY A 76 -13.64 -7.92 -20.75
N ILE A 77 -14.91 -8.09 -20.35
CA ILE A 77 -16.05 -7.53 -21.05
C ILE A 77 -16.49 -6.25 -20.33
N PHE A 78 -16.58 -5.12 -21.04
CA PHE A 78 -16.92 -3.82 -20.46
C PHE A 78 -18.24 -3.32 -21.07
N PRO A 79 -19.41 -3.66 -20.49
CA PRO A 79 -20.71 -3.43 -21.13
C PRO A 79 -20.95 -1.96 -21.53
N ALA A 80 -20.58 -0.99 -20.69
CA ALA A 80 -20.68 0.44 -20.98
C ALA A 80 -19.93 0.83 -22.27
N ASN A 81 -18.82 0.18 -22.56
CA ASN A 81 -17.95 0.50 -23.69
C ASN A 81 -18.06 -0.48 -24.85
N PHE A 82 -18.75 -1.60 -24.68
CA PHE A 82 -18.83 -2.68 -25.66
C PHE A 82 -19.37 -2.18 -27.00
N GLY A 83 -20.57 -1.59 -26.99
CA GLY A 83 -21.21 -1.08 -28.22
C GLY A 83 -20.51 0.13 -28.85
N ARG A 84 -19.59 0.78 -28.13
CA ARG A 84 -18.83 1.94 -28.63
C ARG A 84 -17.55 1.54 -29.36
N TYR A 85 -16.89 0.48 -28.89
CA TYR A 85 -15.52 0.15 -29.33
C TYR A 85 -15.37 -1.25 -29.89
N ILE A 86 -16.27 -2.19 -29.59
CA ILE A 86 -16.21 -3.56 -30.05
C ILE A 86 -17.20 -3.76 -31.21
N THR A 87 -16.71 -4.37 -32.28
CA THR A 87 -17.55 -4.83 -33.41
C THR A 87 -17.67 -6.34 -33.33
N VAL A 88 -18.91 -6.82 -33.33
CA VAL A 88 -19.24 -8.24 -33.39
C VAL A 88 -19.61 -8.59 -34.82
N ASP A 89 -19.01 -9.65 -35.35
CA ASP A 89 -19.42 -10.21 -36.63
C ASP A 89 -20.87 -10.71 -36.53
N ALA A 90 -21.75 -10.19 -37.38
CA ALA A 90 -23.17 -10.49 -37.30
C ALA A 90 -23.53 -11.92 -37.75
N ASP A 91 -22.68 -12.55 -38.57
CA ASP A 91 -22.90 -13.89 -39.11
C ASP A 91 -22.36 -14.97 -38.15
N THR A 92 -21.22 -14.71 -37.50
CA THR A 92 -20.58 -15.68 -36.58
C THR A 92 -20.81 -15.39 -35.10
N GLY A 93 -21.11 -14.14 -34.74
CA GLY A 93 -21.16 -13.70 -33.34
C GLY A 93 -19.79 -13.49 -32.70
N GLU A 94 -18.71 -13.54 -33.49
CA GLU A 94 -17.33 -13.46 -32.98
C GLU A 94 -16.79 -12.02 -32.96
N VAL A 95 -15.86 -11.76 -32.04
CA VAL A 95 -15.10 -10.50 -31.97
C VAL A 95 -13.71 -10.73 -32.55
N ALA A 96 -13.40 -10.04 -33.65
CA ALA A 96 -12.12 -10.21 -34.35
C ALA A 96 -10.90 -9.76 -33.53
N THR A 97 -11.06 -8.74 -32.68
CA THR A 97 -10.02 -8.29 -31.76
C THR A 97 -10.61 -7.64 -30.52
N TRP A 98 -10.06 -8.01 -29.37
CA TRP A 98 -10.36 -7.38 -28.08
C TRP A 98 -9.38 -6.26 -27.72
N ASP A 99 -8.24 -6.18 -28.40
CA ASP A 99 -7.19 -5.22 -28.10
C ASP A 99 -7.42 -3.87 -28.78
N VAL A 100 -8.52 -3.22 -28.39
CA VAL A 100 -8.85 -1.85 -28.80
C VAL A 100 -8.42 -0.90 -27.68
N SER A 101 -7.56 0.08 -28.00
CA SER A 101 -6.91 0.94 -26.99
C SER A 101 -7.90 1.65 -26.06
N ASN A 102 -9.02 2.13 -26.61
CA ASN A 102 -10.06 2.87 -25.88
C ASN A 102 -11.14 1.95 -25.27
N TYR A 103 -11.05 0.64 -25.49
CA TYR A 103 -11.91 -0.33 -24.81
C TYR A 103 -11.35 -0.57 -23.41
N THR A 104 -11.91 0.17 -22.46
CA THR A 104 -11.52 0.19 -21.04
C THR A 104 -12.76 -0.06 -20.18
N PRO A 105 -12.59 -0.44 -18.90
CA PRO A 105 -13.73 -0.66 -18.02
C PRO A 105 -14.43 0.65 -17.58
N VAL A 106 -13.84 1.82 -17.80
CA VAL A 106 -14.41 3.12 -17.35
C VAL A 106 -15.60 3.52 -18.22
N ALA A 107 -16.78 3.61 -17.62
CA ALA A 107 -18.00 4.05 -18.31
C ALA A 107 -17.88 5.49 -18.81
N ASP A 108 -18.59 5.80 -19.90
CA ASP A 108 -18.68 7.17 -20.42
C ASP A 108 -19.41 8.05 -19.39
N PRO A 109 -18.90 9.24 -19.04
CA PRO A 109 -19.54 10.13 -18.06
C PRO A 109 -20.96 10.58 -18.45
N CYS A 110 -21.34 10.45 -19.72
CA CYS A 110 -22.67 10.74 -20.20
C CYS A 110 -23.65 9.55 -20.03
N ASP A 111 -23.16 8.38 -19.64
CA ASP A 111 -24.01 7.21 -19.41
C ASP A 111 -24.82 7.36 -18.12
N PRO A 112 -26.10 6.92 -18.10
CA PRO A 112 -26.93 7.03 -16.91
C PRO A 112 -26.32 6.35 -15.68
N GLY A 113 -26.12 7.11 -14.60
CA GLY A 113 -25.54 6.59 -13.37
C GLY A 113 -24.01 6.44 -13.39
N ALA A 114 -23.31 6.93 -14.42
CA ALA A 114 -21.85 7.02 -14.42
C ALA A 114 -21.34 8.28 -13.69
N LEU A 115 -20.15 8.18 -13.09
CA LEU A 115 -19.40 9.31 -12.53
C LEU A 115 -18.61 10.07 -13.63
N GLY A 116 -17.80 11.05 -13.23
CA GLY A 116 -17.15 12.01 -14.11
C GLY A 116 -16.09 11.47 -15.08
N GLY A 117 -15.59 10.24 -14.88
CA GLY A 117 -14.62 9.58 -15.77
C GLY A 117 -13.16 9.97 -15.51
N LEU A 118 -12.25 9.51 -16.38
CA LEU A 118 -10.83 9.81 -16.20
C LEU A 118 -10.57 11.33 -16.25
N GLY A 119 -9.68 11.80 -15.38
CA GLY A 119 -9.37 13.22 -15.18
C GLY A 119 -10.29 13.92 -14.18
N THR A 120 -11.18 13.20 -13.50
CA THR A 120 -12.01 13.72 -12.40
C THR A 120 -11.69 12.99 -11.09
N ASP A 121 -12.40 13.36 -10.02
CA ASP A 121 -12.34 12.73 -8.70
C ASP A 121 -13.15 11.43 -8.59
N GLY A 122 -13.82 10.99 -9.65
CA GLY A 122 -14.65 9.79 -9.61
C GLY A 122 -14.91 9.13 -10.97
N ILE A 123 -14.78 7.81 -11.01
CA ILE A 123 -15.06 6.97 -12.17
C ILE A 123 -16.09 5.89 -11.82
N THR A 124 -16.86 5.49 -12.82
CA THR A 124 -17.66 4.26 -12.77
C THR A 124 -16.99 3.22 -13.65
N ILE A 125 -16.81 2.00 -13.13
CA ILE A 125 -16.29 0.88 -13.91
C ILE A 125 -17.35 -0.21 -14.07
N GLU A 126 -17.32 -0.88 -15.23
CA GLU A 126 -18.08 -2.10 -15.47
C GLU A 126 -17.18 -3.19 -16.04
N MET A 127 -17.22 -4.37 -15.41
CA MET A 127 -16.36 -5.49 -15.77
C MET A 127 -17.16 -6.79 -15.68
N GLY A 128 -17.23 -7.52 -16.78
CA GLY A 128 -17.95 -8.78 -16.92
C GLY A 128 -17.05 -9.91 -17.39
N ALA A 129 -17.37 -11.12 -16.97
CA ALA A 129 -16.70 -12.34 -17.40
C ALA A 129 -17.58 -13.09 -18.41
N LEU A 130 -17.04 -13.29 -19.60
CA LEU A 130 -17.60 -14.19 -20.61
C LEU A 130 -16.67 -15.39 -20.76
N TYR A 131 -17.20 -16.59 -20.58
CA TYR A 131 -16.44 -17.84 -20.71
C TYR A 131 -17.34 -19.01 -21.08
N TYR A 132 -16.73 -20.00 -21.73
CA TYR A 132 -17.36 -21.27 -22.08
C TYR A 132 -16.49 -22.44 -21.62
N PRO A 133 -17.05 -23.55 -21.10
CA PRO A 133 -18.46 -23.79 -20.78
C PRO A 133 -18.99 -22.80 -19.73
N ALA A 134 -20.29 -22.47 -19.79
CA ALA A 134 -20.88 -21.45 -18.91
C ALA A 134 -21.09 -21.91 -17.45
N ALA A 135 -20.75 -23.16 -17.13
CA ALA A 135 -20.88 -23.72 -15.79
C ALA A 135 -19.85 -23.13 -14.82
N ASP A 136 -20.20 -23.08 -13.53
CA ASP A 136 -19.34 -22.51 -12.47
C ASP A 136 -18.03 -23.28 -12.24
N ASN A 137 -18.00 -24.56 -12.60
CA ASN A 137 -16.79 -25.37 -12.53
C ASN A 137 -15.95 -25.31 -13.82
N SER A 138 -16.24 -24.36 -14.71
CA SER A 138 -15.45 -24.17 -15.92
C SER A 138 -14.02 -23.77 -15.57
N PRO A 139 -13.00 -24.37 -16.21
CA PRO A 139 -11.61 -23.94 -16.02
C PRO A 139 -11.36 -22.51 -16.52
N ASN A 140 -12.30 -21.97 -17.31
CA ASN A 140 -12.26 -20.61 -17.85
C ASN A 140 -12.99 -19.60 -16.96
N ALA A 141 -13.66 -20.03 -15.89
CA ALA A 141 -14.30 -19.12 -14.95
C ALA A 141 -13.23 -18.31 -14.19
N PRO A 142 -13.48 -17.01 -13.88
CA PRO A 142 -12.64 -16.27 -12.95
C PRO A 142 -12.50 -17.01 -11.61
N GLY A 143 -11.33 -16.88 -10.99
CA GLY A 143 -11.10 -17.43 -9.66
C GLY A 143 -11.96 -16.78 -8.58
N THR A 144 -11.88 -17.29 -7.36
CA THR A 144 -12.55 -16.70 -6.19
C THR A 144 -11.82 -15.47 -5.65
N SER A 145 -10.73 -15.05 -6.26
CA SER A 145 -10.05 -13.80 -5.95
C SER A 145 -9.21 -13.31 -7.12
N GLY A 146 -8.92 -12.01 -7.14
CA GLY A 146 -8.05 -11.42 -8.14
C GLY A 146 -8.06 -9.90 -8.15
N THR A 147 -7.26 -9.34 -9.06
CA THR A 147 -7.27 -7.91 -9.36
C THR A 147 -8.27 -7.64 -10.48
N LEU A 148 -9.17 -6.68 -10.26
CA LEU A 148 -10.07 -6.18 -11.31
C LEU A 148 -9.32 -5.18 -12.19
N CYS A 149 -8.74 -4.15 -11.58
CA CYS A 149 -7.94 -3.14 -12.26
C CYS A 149 -7.01 -2.41 -11.28
N ARG A 150 -6.12 -1.59 -11.82
CA ARG A 150 -5.29 -0.64 -11.07
C ARG A 150 -5.57 0.78 -11.53
N LEU A 151 -5.79 1.68 -10.58
CA LEU A 151 -5.94 3.11 -10.83
C LEU A 151 -4.59 3.81 -10.74
N THR A 152 -4.39 4.85 -11.55
CA THR A 152 -3.32 5.83 -11.39
C THR A 152 -3.93 7.15 -10.95
N LEU A 153 -3.42 7.71 -9.85
CA LEU A 153 -3.91 8.93 -9.23
C LEU A 153 -2.94 10.08 -9.51
N SER A 154 -3.46 11.30 -9.66
CA SER A 154 -2.61 12.49 -9.86
C SER A 154 -1.84 12.90 -8.59
N THR A 155 -2.29 12.42 -7.44
CA THR A 155 -1.70 12.63 -6.12
C THR A 155 -2.15 11.48 -5.22
N THR A 156 -1.43 11.25 -4.12
CA THR A 156 -1.90 10.35 -3.06
C THR A 156 -3.26 10.81 -2.53
N ALA A 157 -4.21 9.89 -2.45
CA ALA A 157 -5.58 10.14 -2.01
C ALA A 157 -6.18 8.88 -1.36
N ASN A 158 -7.20 9.06 -0.53
CA ASN A 158 -8.05 7.95 -0.10
C ASN A 158 -8.97 7.58 -1.26
N VAL A 159 -9.02 6.28 -1.55
CA VAL A 159 -9.91 5.73 -2.59
C VAL A 159 -11.10 5.07 -1.90
N THR A 160 -12.31 5.48 -2.26
CA THR A 160 -13.55 4.85 -1.79
C THR A 160 -14.23 4.16 -2.96
N VAL A 161 -14.60 2.90 -2.77
CA VAL A 161 -15.38 2.12 -3.72
C VAL A 161 -16.77 1.88 -3.15
N SER A 162 -17.78 2.04 -3.99
CA SER A 162 -19.17 1.73 -3.69
C SER A 162 -19.79 0.93 -4.84
N LEU A 163 -20.84 0.17 -4.54
CA LEU A 163 -21.62 -0.51 -5.57
C LEU A 163 -22.41 0.50 -6.40
N ASN A 164 -22.38 0.35 -7.72
CA ASN A 164 -23.27 1.10 -8.61
C ASN A 164 -24.55 0.28 -8.87
N GLU A 165 -25.52 0.40 -7.96
CA GLU A 165 -26.78 -0.35 -8.01
C GLU A 165 -27.65 0.01 -9.23
N VAL A 166 -27.52 1.23 -9.76
CA VAL A 166 -28.21 1.63 -11.00
C VAL A 166 -27.73 0.79 -12.19
N ARG A 167 -26.50 0.30 -12.13
CA ARG A 167 -25.82 -0.45 -13.18
C ARG A 167 -25.59 -1.92 -12.81
N GLY A 168 -26.25 -2.39 -11.74
CA GLY A 168 -26.33 -3.80 -11.35
C GLY A 168 -25.41 -4.25 -10.22
N GLY A 169 -24.54 -3.38 -9.70
CA GLY A 169 -23.65 -3.70 -8.58
C GLY A 169 -22.80 -4.95 -8.86
N VAL A 170 -22.81 -5.92 -7.94
CA VAL A 170 -22.16 -7.22 -8.12
C VAL A 170 -23.19 -8.25 -8.53
N VAL A 171 -22.94 -8.94 -9.64
CA VAL A 171 -23.84 -9.96 -10.20
C VAL A 171 -23.20 -11.35 -10.07
N LEU A 172 -23.86 -12.28 -9.40
CA LEU A 172 -23.44 -13.68 -9.29
C LEU A 172 -23.82 -14.49 -10.54
N THR A 173 -23.34 -15.73 -10.66
CA THR A 173 -23.82 -16.65 -11.72
C THR A 173 -25.32 -16.88 -11.65
N ASP A 174 -25.88 -16.99 -10.44
CA ASP A 174 -27.32 -17.07 -10.25
C ASP A 174 -27.90 -15.64 -10.17
N PRO A 175 -28.58 -15.15 -11.22
CA PRO A 175 -29.08 -13.79 -11.26
C PRO A 175 -30.26 -13.56 -10.30
N ASP A 176 -30.89 -14.63 -9.80
CA ASP A 176 -31.99 -14.53 -8.85
C ASP A 176 -31.49 -14.39 -7.40
N VAL A 177 -30.17 -14.53 -7.17
CA VAL A 177 -29.52 -14.38 -5.87
C VAL A 177 -28.74 -13.08 -5.82
N ALA A 178 -29.18 -12.16 -4.97
CA ALA A 178 -28.44 -10.94 -4.71
C ALA A 178 -27.10 -11.24 -4.04
N ALA A 179 -26.03 -10.61 -4.53
CA ALA A 179 -24.73 -10.70 -3.90
C ALA A 179 -24.76 -10.04 -2.52
N THR A 180 -24.21 -10.73 -1.51
CA THR A 180 -23.84 -10.07 -0.25
C THR A 180 -22.43 -9.53 -0.43
N VAL A 181 -22.26 -8.22 -0.39
CA VAL A 181 -20.96 -7.58 -0.63
C VAL A 181 -20.43 -6.94 0.66
N ASP A 182 -19.21 -7.30 1.02
CA ASP A 182 -18.47 -6.68 2.11
C ASP A 182 -17.57 -5.57 1.56
N MET A 183 -17.87 -4.34 2.00
CA MET A 183 -17.17 -3.12 1.59
C MET A 183 -16.22 -2.59 2.67
N LEU A 184 -15.97 -3.34 3.76
CA LEU A 184 -15.11 -2.90 4.86
C LEU A 184 -13.67 -2.61 4.42
N GLN A 185 -13.19 -3.31 3.38
CA GLN A 185 -11.87 -3.09 2.78
C GLN A 185 -11.94 -2.31 1.45
N ALA A 186 -13.13 -1.85 1.08
CA ALA A 186 -13.38 -1.13 -0.16
C ALA A 186 -13.06 0.37 -0.04
N SER A 187 -12.45 0.78 1.07
CA SER A 187 -11.85 2.09 1.23
C SER A 187 -10.37 1.92 1.54
N ALA A 188 -9.50 2.49 0.70
CA ALA A 188 -8.11 2.64 1.07
C ALA A 188 -8.03 3.69 2.17
N MET A 189 -7.78 3.23 3.39
CA MET A 189 -7.24 4.09 4.42
C MET A 189 -5.80 4.41 3.99
N THR A 190 -5.56 5.68 3.65
CA THR A 190 -4.27 6.34 3.35
C THR A 190 -3.14 5.39 2.95
N VAL A 191 -2.64 5.50 1.70
CA VAL A 191 -1.18 5.40 1.54
C VAL A 191 -0.65 6.46 2.49
N VAL A 192 -0.22 6.08 3.68
CA VAL A 192 0.68 6.92 4.44
C VAL A 192 1.84 7.05 3.48
N PRO A 193 2.11 8.25 2.90
CA PRO A 193 3.30 8.42 2.09
C PRO A 193 4.41 7.94 3.01
N GLU A 194 5.08 6.86 2.60
CA GLU A 194 6.15 6.17 3.32
C GLU A 194 6.57 6.98 4.53
N ASN A 195 6.03 6.63 5.72
CA ASN A 195 5.95 7.47 6.93
C ASN A 195 6.86 8.70 6.81
N GLU A 196 6.31 9.91 6.70
CA GLU A 196 7.13 11.08 6.97
C GLU A 196 7.51 11.07 8.45
N LEU A 197 8.52 10.27 8.76
CA LEU A 197 8.97 9.98 10.10
C LEU A 197 9.56 11.23 10.75
N LEU A 198 9.97 12.19 9.93
CA LEU A 198 10.16 13.59 10.27
C LEU A 198 9.13 14.44 9.54
N ALA A 199 8.46 15.34 10.26
CA ALA A 199 7.52 16.27 9.66
C ALA A 199 8.23 17.27 8.71
N PRO A 200 7.57 17.81 7.67
CA PRO A 200 8.14 18.85 6.80
C PRO A 200 8.64 20.11 7.52
N SER A 201 8.08 20.39 8.71
CA SER A 201 8.49 21.49 9.57
C SER A 201 9.71 21.17 10.45
N HIS A 202 10.19 19.92 10.45
CA HIS A 202 11.38 19.52 11.19
C HIS A 202 12.61 20.22 10.61
N PRO A 203 13.52 20.77 11.44
CA PRO A 203 14.69 21.52 10.95
C PRO A 203 15.56 20.73 9.97
N ASP A 204 15.59 19.41 10.12
CA ASP A 204 16.42 18.53 9.31
C ASP A 204 15.65 17.79 8.20
N TYR A 205 14.38 18.14 7.95
CA TYR A 205 13.55 17.42 6.97
C TYR A 205 14.16 17.45 5.57
N ALA A 206 14.64 18.62 5.12
CA ALA A 206 15.24 18.77 3.80
C ALA A 206 16.48 17.87 3.63
N GLU A 207 17.29 17.77 4.68
CA GLU A 207 18.50 16.93 4.69
C GLU A 207 18.13 15.45 4.72
N TRP A 208 17.17 15.06 5.57
CA TRP A 208 16.64 13.70 5.66
C TRP A 208 16.13 13.21 4.30
N VAL A 209 15.38 14.04 3.58
CA VAL A 209 14.93 13.75 2.21
C VAL A 209 16.13 13.62 1.26
N ALA A 210 17.12 14.51 1.35
CA ALA A 210 18.30 14.50 0.47
C ALA A 210 19.15 13.24 0.63
N VAL A 211 19.19 12.63 1.82
CA VAL A 211 19.95 11.39 2.08
C VAL A 211 19.10 10.11 1.97
N GLY A 212 17.90 10.21 1.41
CA GLY A 212 17.06 9.04 1.10
C GLY A 212 16.16 8.57 2.24
N LYS A 213 15.73 9.51 3.11
CA LYS A 213 14.77 9.27 4.19
C LYS A 213 15.12 8.09 5.12
N PRO A 214 16.36 8.01 5.66
CA PRO A 214 16.74 6.90 6.54
C PRO A 214 15.84 6.81 7.77
N VAL A 215 15.29 5.62 8.02
CA VAL A 215 14.34 5.34 9.11
C VAL A 215 14.93 5.71 10.48
N CYS A 216 16.21 5.41 10.68
CA CYS A 216 16.91 5.65 11.95
C CYS A 216 16.99 7.12 12.36
N TRP A 217 16.93 8.08 11.42
CA TRP A 217 16.91 9.52 11.76
C TRP A 217 15.67 9.96 12.51
N ALA A 218 14.64 9.11 12.50
CA ALA A 218 13.41 9.33 13.24
C ALA A 218 13.33 8.55 14.56
N TYR A 219 14.44 7.98 15.03
CA TYR A 219 14.49 7.55 16.43
C TYR A 219 14.47 8.79 17.34
N PRO A 220 13.78 8.74 18.49
CA PRO A 220 13.55 9.94 19.30
C PRO A 220 14.85 10.52 19.85
N ARG A 221 15.91 9.72 19.90
CA ARG A 221 17.23 10.06 20.46
C ARG A 221 18.35 10.07 19.42
N GLN A 222 18.06 9.95 18.12
CA GLN A 222 19.11 9.77 17.11
C GLN A 222 20.12 10.93 17.09
N CYS A 223 19.64 12.17 17.19
CA CYS A 223 20.48 13.37 17.30
C CYS A 223 21.34 13.43 18.60
N HIS A 224 21.17 12.47 19.51
CA HIS A 224 21.95 12.29 20.74
C HIS A 224 22.88 11.08 20.71
N GLY A 225 22.99 10.36 19.60
CA GLY A 225 23.90 9.23 19.45
C GLY A 225 23.27 7.84 19.45
N ASP A 226 21.93 7.74 19.38
CA ASP A 226 21.17 6.50 19.26
C ASP A 226 21.01 6.12 17.78
N ALA A 227 21.91 5.28 17.28
CA ALA A 227 21.98 4.89 15.87
C ALA A 227 21.01 3.77 15.51
N ASP A 228 20.72 2.86 16.45
CA ASP A 228 19.94 1.63 16.18
C ASP A 228 18.54 1.62 16.81
N GLY A 229 18.25 2.54 17.74
CA GLY A 229 16.98 2.64 18.45
C GLY A 229 16.84 1.66 19.61
N VAL A 230 17.85 0.85 19.91
CA VAL A 230 17.71 -0.31 20.80
C VAL A 230 18.32 -0.03 22.17
N ALA A 231 17.54 -0.27 23.23
CA ALA A 231 18.03 -0.14 24.58
C ALA A 231 18.97 -1.29 24.97
N GLU A 232 20.20 -0.97 25.38
CA GLU A 232 21.18 -1.94 25.88
C GLU A 232 21.20 -2.00 27.40
N GLY A 233 21.28 -3.21 27.97
CA GLY A 233 21.45 -3.43 29.41
C GLY A 233 20.53 -4.50 29.97
N ASN A 234 20.21 -4.39 31.27
CA ASN A 234 19.28 -5.30 31.92
C ASN A 234 18.61 -4.63 33.13
N ALA A 235 17.58 -5.28 33.68
CA ALA A 235 16.80 -4.76 34.80
C ALA A 235 17.62 -4.49 36.08
N SER A 236 18.74 -5.19 36.28
CA SER A 236 19.56 -5.04 37.49
C SER A 236 20.48 -3.81 37.43
N THR A 237 21.07 -3.54 36.25
CA THR A 237 22.04 -2.44 36.03
C THR A 237 21.45 -1.23 35.30
N GLY A 238 20.23 -1.33 34.77
CA GLY A 238 19.57 -0.30 33.99
C GLY A 238 19.87 -0.39 32.50
N TYR A 239 18.93 0.11 31.70
CA TYR A 239 19.04 0.21 30.25
C TYR A 239 19.62 1.57 29.83
N SER A 240 20.25 1.64 28.65
CA SER A 240 20.77 2.85 28.00
C SER A 240 20.61 2.71 26.49
N TYR A 241 20.21 3.78 25.80
CA TYR A 241 20.01 3.82 24.33
C TYR A 241 21.22 4.29 23.54
N VAL A 242 22.29 4.74 24.23
CA VAL A 242 23.54 5.14 23.58
C VAL A 242 24.65 4.32 24.18
N GLY A 243 25.21 3.40 23.41
CA GLY A 243 26.08 2.35 23.91
C GLY A 243 26.99 1.70 22.85
N PRO A 244 27.58 0.55 23.20
CA PRO A 244 28.48 -0.20 22.33
C PRO A 244 27.93 -0.48 20.92
N GLN A 245 26.63 -0.71 20.75
CA GLN A 245 26.07 -0.96 19.41
C GLN A 245 26.10 0.29 18.54
N ASP A 246 25.73 1.44 19.08
CA ASP A 246 25.80 2.73 18.35
C ASP A 246 27.24 3.08 17.98
N LEU A 247 28.19 2.80 18.89
CA LEU A 247 29.61 2.99 18.62
C LEU A 247 30.08 2.12 17.45
N ASN A 248 29.59 0.89 17.32
CA ASN A 248 29.93 0.03 16.18
C ASN A 248 29.45 0.64 14.86
N VAL A 249 28.24 1.22 14.83
CA VAL A 249 27.71 1.91 13.64
C VAL A 249 28.57 3.14 13.31
N LEU A 250 28.91 3.95 14.31
CA LEU A 250 29.79 5.11 14.13
C LEU A 250 31.17 4.72 13.61
N VAL A 251 31.78 3.68 14.15
CA VAL A 251 33.11 3.20 13.71
C VAL A 251 33.05 2.69 12.28
N ALA A 252 32.00 1.98 11.87
CA ALA A 252 31.83 1.50 10.51
C ALA A 252 31.67 2.65 9.50
N ALA A 253 31.01 3.74 9.90
CA ALA A 253 30.76 4.92 9.10
C ALA A 253 31.88 5.98 9.14
N TRP A 254 32.85 5.82 10.04
CA TRP A 254 33.81 6.87 10.39
C TRP A 254 34.58 7.41 9.19
N GLN A 255 34.38 8.69 8.88
CA GLN A 255 35.06 9.41 7.81
C GLN A 255 35.01 8.70 6.45
N VAL A 256 33.96 7.92 6.18
CA VAL A 256 33.70 7.36 4.86
C VAL A 256 33.40 8.52 3.91
N LYS A 257 34.28 8.69 2.93
CA LYS A 257 34.21 9.83 2.00
C LYS A 257 33.13 9.61 0.95
N GLU A 258 32.40 10.68 0.65
CA GLU A 258 31.47 10.73 -0.46
C GLU A 258 32.19 10.69 -1.81
N PRO A 259 31.51 10.21 -2.87
CA PRO A 259 32.03 10.32 -4.23
C PRO A 259 32.40 11.77 -4.57
N PRO A 260 33.50 12.00 -5.31
CA PRO A 260 34.37 11.00 -5.94
C PRO A 260 35.53 10.47 -5.07
N PHE A 261 35.66 10.92 -3.82
CA PHE A 261 36.84 10.63 -2.97
C PHE A 261 36.73 9.32 -2.17
N GLY A 262 35.56 8.70 -2.19
CA GLY A 262 35.29 7.41 -1.58
C GLY A 262 33.98 6.80 -2.09
N PRO A 263 33.57 5.66 -1.52
CA PRO A 263 32.38 4.92 -1.94
C PRO A 263 31.06 5.56 -1.47
N GLY A 264 31.12 6.56 -0.57
CA GLY A 264 29.95 7.19 0.03
C GLY A 264 29.38 6.45 1.21
N ILE A 265 28.69 7.19 2.09
CA ILE A 265 28.09 6.64 3.30
C ILE A 265 27.05 5.55 2.98
N ALA A 266 26.39 5.67 1.83
CA ALA A 266 25.40 4.70 1.35
C ALA A 266 25.98 3.31 1.07
N SER A 267 27.31 3.18 0.97
CA SER A 267 27.98 1.88 0.85
C SER A 267 28.10 1.11 2.17
N ILE A 268 27.85 1.78 3.29
CA ILE A 268 27.92 1.20 4.64
C ILE A 268 26.50 0.91 5.10
N GLU A 269 26.22 -0.35 5.39
CA GLU A 269 24.93 -0.75 5.97
C GLU A 269 24.67 0.04 7.27
N ASN A 270 23.54 0.74 7.31
CA ASN A 270 23.15 1.65 8.40
C ASN A 270 24.16 2.78 8.72
N GLY A 271 25.16 3.03 7.87
CA GLY A 271 26.20 4.02 8.17
C GLY A 271 25.65 5.44 8.34
N ILE A 272 24.61 5.80 7.58
CA ILE A 272 23.93 7.10 7.69
C ILE A 272 23.24 7.31 9.05
N CYS A 273 22.99 6.24 9.81
CA CYS A 273 22.38 6.34 11.13
C CYS A 273 23.32 6.94 12.18
N ALA A 274 24.63 6.87 11.96
CA ALA A 274 25.63 7.50 12.81
C ALA A 274 25.88 8.98 12.51
N ASP A 275 25.17 9.57 11.54
CA ASP A 275 25.17 11.02 11.27
C ASP A 275 24.20 11.71 12.26
N PHE A 276 24.61 11.78 13.52
CA PHE A 276 23.83 12.34 14.64
C PHE A 276 23.77 13.87 14.56
N ALA A 277 24.86 14.48 14.10
CA ALA A 277 25.00 15.91 13.99
C ALA A 277 24.38 16.49 12.72
N ARG A 278 24.20 15.65 11.68
CA ARG A 278 23.59 16.01 10.39
C ARG A 278 24.40 17.08 9.66
N ASP A 279 25.69 17.18 9.97
CA ASP A 279 26.61 18.10 9.34
C ASP A 279 27.56 17.39 8.38
N LYS A 280 28.14 18.19 7.48
CA LYS A 280 29.09 17.72 6.47
C LYS A 280 30.45 18.25 6.83
N GLU A 281 31.36 17.33 7.15
CA GLU A 281 32.75 17.64 7.49
C GLU A 281 33.69 17.39 6.29
N GLY A 282 34.89 17.98 6.34
CA GLY A 282 35.91 17.86 5.30
C GLY A 282 35.98 19.05 4.35
N SER A 283 36.46 18.82 3.12
CA SER A 283 36.67 19.88 2.13
C SER A 283 36.63 19.35 0.71
N GLU A 284 36.46 20.25 -0.27
CA GLU A 284 36.53 19.89 -1.70
C GLU A 284 37.87 19.25 -2.10
N ALA A 285 38.97 19.62 -1.42
CA ALA A 285 40.30 19.11 -1.73
C ALA A 285 40.53 17.70 -1.18
N THR A 286 39.90 17.34 -0.07
CA THR A 286 40.16 16.09 0.66
C THR A 286 39.01 15.09 0.60
N GLY A 287 37.87 15.50 0.02
CA GLY A 287 36.60 14.82 0.12
C GLY A 287 35.83 15.23 1.37
N PHE A 288 34.52 15.12 1.26
CA PHE A 288 33.59 15.32 2.37
C PHE A 288 33.13 13.98 2.94
N TYR A 289 32.78 13.98 4.21
CA TYR A 289 32.19 12.85 4.92
C TYR A 289 31.12 13.38 5.89
N ARG A 290 30.24 12.50 6.34
CA ARG A 290 29.16 12.85 7.27
C ARG A 290 29.50 12.50 8.71
N VAL A 291 29.94 11.27 8.93
CA VAL A 291 30.22 10.78 10.29
C VAL A 291 31.64 11.15 10.71
N GLY A 292 31.75 11.99 11.73
CA GLY A 292 33.01 12.58 12.15
C GLY A 292 33.08 13.00 13.61
N THR A 293 33.85 14.05 13.85
CA THR A 293 34.15 14.50 15.21
C THR A 293 32.90 15.07 15.89
N THR A 294 32.02 15.73 15.13
CA THR A 294 30.77 16.26 15.69
C THR A 294 29.89 15.12 16.20
N ASP A 295 29.76 14.02 15.45
CA ASP A 295 28.99 12.83 15.84
C ASP A 295 29.59 12.11 17.04
N LEU A 296 30.92 11.94 17.06
CA LEU A 296 31.60 11.34 18.19
C LEU A 296 31.34 12.13 19.47
N ASN A 297 31.36 13.46 19.41
CA ASN A 297 31.06 14.31 20.55
C ASN A 297 29.60 14.14 21.02
N ARG A 298 28.64 13.93 20.11
CA ARG A 298 27.22 13.65 20.45
C ARG A 298 27.07 12.30 21.16
N LEU A 299 27.69 11.25 20.63
CA LEU A 299 27.68 9.92 21.22
C LEU A 299 28.33 9.92 22.61
N VAL A 300 29.51 10.56 22.75
CA VAL A 300 30.22 10.64 24.04
C VAL A 300 29.42 11.41 25.09
N ALA A 301 28.73 12.48 24.69
CA ALA A 301 27.94 13.29 25.62
C ALA A 301 26.76 12.51 26.25
N ASN A 302 26.25 11.49 25.57
CA ASN A 302 25.11 10.70 26.02
C ASN A 302 25.47 9.24 26.38
N TRP A 303 26.77 8.92 26.38
CA TRP A 303 27.29 7.57 26.55
C TRP A 303 26.82 6.90 27.84
N LEU A 304 26.12 5.77 27.70
CA LEU A 304 25.63 4.92 28.79
C LEU A 304 24.81 5.66 29.86
N ILE A 305 24.18 6.78 29.51
CA ILE A 305 23.21 7.43 30.40
C ILE A 305 22.06 6.46 30.63
N LYS A 306 21.79 6.12 31.90
CA LYS A 306 20.78 5.14 32.26
C LYS A 306 19.38 5.73 32.20
N GLU A 307 18.45 4.96 31.67
CA GLU A 307 17.02 5.24 31.69
C GLU A 307 16.44 5.08 33.10
N ALA A 308 15.26 5.66 33.32
CA ALA A 308 14.54 5.50 34.56
C ALA A 308 14.23 4.00 34.81
N PRO A 309 14.30 3.51 36.06
CA PRO A 309 14.54 4.26 37.30
C PRO A 309 16.03 4.37 37.70
N LYS A 310 16.97 3.92 36.86
CA LYS A 310 18.40 3.84 37.22
C LYS A 310 19.20 5.09 36.82
N GLY A 311 18.61 5.98 36.04
CA GLY A 311 19.18 7.28 35.72
C GLY A 311 18.16 8.24 35.08
N PRO A 312 18.63 9.41 34.60
CA PRO A 312 17.76 10.45 34.05
C PRO A 312 17.26 10.18 32.62
N GLY A 313 17.85 9.21 31.91
CA GLY A 313 17.60 8.91 30.51
C GLY A 313 18.14 9.95 29.52
N VAL A 314 18.22 9.56 28.26
CA VAL A 314 18.51 10.47 27.13
C VAL A 314 17.19 11.03 26.60
N ARG A 315 17.17 12.33 26.30
CA ARG A 315 15.95 13.03 25.84
C ARG A 315 15.52 12.52 24.47
N GLY A 316 14.23 12.24 24.33
CA GLY A 316 13.60 11.85 23.06
C GLY A 316 13.09 13.06 22.25
N ASP A 317 13.94 14.06 22.01
CA ASP A 317 13.55 15.35 21.39
C ASP A 317 14.13 15.55 19.98
N CYS A 318 14.60 14.49 19.32
CA CYS A 318 15.11 14.54 17.94
C CYS A 318 14.00 14.57 16.87
N GLY A 319 12.74 14.76 17.27
CA GLY A 319 11.60 15.04 16.40
C GLY A 319 11.03 13.85 15.62
N GLY A 320 11.61 12.66 15.77
CA GLY A 320 11.08 11.43 15.21
C GLY A 320 10.02 10.74 16.07
N SER A 321 9.04 10.10 15.43
CA SER A 321 7.90 9.44 16.08
C SER A 321 8.06 7.93 16.26
N LEU A 322 9.19 7.36 15.81
CA LEU A 322 9.40 5.92 15.92
C LEU A 322 9.66 5.56 17.37
N VAL A 323 8.76 4.75 17.92
CA VAL A 323 9.09 3.96 19.10
C VAL A 323 9.69 2.65 18.58
N PRO A 324 10.87 2.25 19.06
CA PRO A 324 11.48 0.95 18.75
C PRO A 324 10.55 -0.23 19.07
#